data_AF-A0A3D2JZB0-F1
#
_entry.id   AF-A0A3D2JZB0-F1
#
_cell.length_a   1.000
_cell.length_b   1.000
_cell.length_c   1.000
_cell.angle_alpha   90.00
_cell.angle_beta   90.00
_cell.angle_gamma   90.00
#
_symmetry.space_group_name_H-M   'P 1'
#
loop_
_entity.id
_entity.type
_entity.pdbx_description
1 polymer ?
#
loop_
_entity_poly.entity_id
_entity_poly.type
_entity_poly.pdbx_seq_one_letter_code
_entity_poly.pdbx_strand_id
1 'polypeptide(L)'
;MSLNTQTISSLREQLIAGDISPADILDSLAENISNSDVGAYLGHDLDFAKHEATSVDLTKPLGGIPIGIKDNINVNGQPCSCASSFLENAYSAPYDATVIRKLREAGAIPFGRMNMDEFAMGSTTENSALGKTVNPHDACRAPGGSSGGSAAAVASNTAIATLGSDTGGSIRQPASHCGVVGLKPSYGRISRYGLVAFASSLDQIGPLTRSVEDAALVLNVIAGHDPADSTSLKQDVPDFTEGLSDGIQGMKLGLPKEYFGDGIHPAVREKIDHTVKGLNAAGAE
;
A
#
# COMPACT_ATOMS: atom_id res chain seq x y z
N MET A 1 -5.76 -23.24 -6.00
CA MET A 1 -5.07 -22.80 -4.77
C MET A 1 -5.33 -21.32 -4.60
N SER A 2 -5.48 -20.81 -3.37
CA SER A 2 -5.64 -19.37 -3.15
C SER A 2 -4.29 -18.69 -3.39
N LEU A 3 -4.14 -18.00 -4.53
CA LEU A 3 -2.92 -17.24 -4.88
C LEU A 3 -2.92 -15.88 -4.17
N ASN A 4 -4.11 -15.32 -3.96
CA ASN A 4 -4.34 -14.04 -3.31
C ASN A 4 -3.87 -13.92 -1.85
N THR A 5 -3.51 -15.04 -1.20
CA THR A 5 -2.97 -15.08 0.18
C THR A 5 -1.44 -15.16 0.24
N GLN A 6 -0.76 -15.36 -0.91
CA GLN A 6 0.69 -15.58 -0.97
C GLN A 6 1.48 -14.27 -1.04
N THR A 7 2.73 -14.29 -0.59
CA THR A 7 3.66 -13.14 -0.66
C THR A 7 4.07 -12.83 -2.10
N ILE A 8 4.61 -11.63 -2.34
CA ILE A 8 5.14 -11.27 -3.65
C ILE A 8 6.25 -12.23 -4.06
N SER A 9 7.20 -12.53 -3.17
CA SER A 9 8.32 -13.45 -3.47
C SER A 9 7.84 -14.83 -3.93
N SER A 10 6.85 -15.41 -3.22
CA SER A 10 6.32 -16.74 -3.57
C SER A 10 5.57 -16.74 -4.91
N LEU A 11 4.80 -15.68 -5.20
CA LEU A 11 4.11 -15.55 -6.49
C LEU A 11 5.10 -15.34 -7.64
N ARG A 12 6.17 -14.57 -7.42
CA ARG A 12 7.23 -14.34 -8.42
C ARG A 12 7.96 -15.63 -8.77
N GLU A 13 8.29 -16.47 -7.78
CA GLU A 13 8.90 -17.78 -8.03
C GLU A 13 8.03 -18.66 -8.96
N GLN A 14 6.72 -18.76 -8.67
CA GLN A 14 5.78 -19.54 -9.50
C GLN A 14 5.58 -18.94 -10.89
N LEU A 15 5.53 -17.61 -11.02
CA LEU A 15 5.42 -16.91 -12.31
C LEU A 15 6.67 -17.14 -13.18
N ILE A 16 7.87 -17.10 -12.59
CA ILE A 16 9.13 -17.36 -13.30
C ILE A 16 9.24 -18.82 -13.72
N ALA A 17 8.79 -19.75 -12.86
CA ALA A 17 8.73 -21.17 -13.16
C ALA A 17 7.71 -21.53 -14.26
N GLY A 18 6.72 -20.66 -14.50
CA GLY A 18 5.62 -20.89 -15.43
C GLY A 18 4.51 -21.77 -14.84
N ASP A 19 4.48 -21.94 -13.51
CA ASP A 19 3.47 -22.73 -12.80
C ASP A 19 2.11 -22.02 -12.74
N ILE A 20 2.13 -20.69 -12.73
CA ILE A 20 0.96 -19.81 -12.77
C ILE A 20 1.19 -18.67 -13.77
N SER A 21 0.11 -18.02 -14.16
CA SER A 21 0.11 -16.79 -14.95
C SER A 21 -0.35 -15.59 -14.13
N PRO A 22 -0.05 -14.35 -14.55
CA PRO A 22 -0.61 -13.15 -13.92
C PRO A 22 -2.15 -13.13 -13.91
N ALA A 23 -2.78 -13.72 -14.94
CA ALA A 23 -4.23 -13.83 -15.02
C ALA A 23 -4.80 -14.72 -13.91
N ASP A 24 -4.12 -15.80 -13.54
CA ASP A 24 -4.54 -16.67 -12.43
C ASP A 24 -4.54 -15.91 -11.10
N ILE A 25 -3.58 -15.00 -10.88
CA ILE A 25 -3.55 -14.15 -9.69
C ILE A 25 -4.74 -13.18 -9.70
N LEU A 26 -5.00 -12.52 -10.84
CA LEU A 26 -6.15 -11.62 -10.99
C LEU A 26 -7.49 -12.34 -10.77
N ASP A 27 -7.63 -13.56 -11.27
CA ASP A 27 -8.82 -14.40 -11.06
C ASP A 27 -9.00 -14.78 -9.58
N SER A 28 -7.91 -15.16 -8.91
CA SER A 28 -7.91 -15.44 -7.49
C SER A 28 -8.29 -14.20 -6.65
N LEU A 29 -7.89 -13.00 -7.07
CA LEU A 29 -8.30 -11.74 -6.42
C LEU A 29 -9.76 -11.42 -6.71
N ALA A 30 -10.22 -11.58 -7.96
CA ALA A 30 -11.59 -11.30 -8.38
C ALA A 30 -12.64 -12.14 -7.62
N GLU A 31 -12.34 -13.43 -7.41
CA GLU A 31 -13.18 -14.32 -6.61
C GLU A 31 -13.32 -13.80 -5.17
N ASN A 32 -12.20 -13.40 -4.54
CA ASN A 32 -12.22 -12.87 -3.18
C ASN A 32 -12.89 -11.49 -3.09
N ILE A 33 -12.69 -10.62 -4.09
CA ILE A 33 -13.34 -9.29 -4.17
C ILE A 33 -14.85 -9.47 -4.22
N SER A 34 -15.34 -10.38 -5.07
CA SER A 34 -16.79 -10.62 -5.26
C SER A 34 -17.48 -11.18 -4.02
N ASN A 35 -16.72 -11.87 -3.16
CA ASN A 35 -17.21 -12.46 -1.91
C ASN A 35 -16.97 -11.56 -0.68
N SER A 36 -16.38 -10.38 -0.85
CA SER A 36 -16.03 -9.48 0.26
C SER A 36 -17.09 -8.40 0.47
N ASP A 37 -17.46 -8.16 1.72
CA ASP A 37 -18.33 -7.07 2.18
C ASP A 37 -17.54 -5.88 2.79
N VAL A 38 -16.22 -5.91 2.67
CA VAL A 38 -15.31 -4.94 3.30
C VAL A 38 -15.43 -3.54 2.67
N GLY A 39 -15.87 -3.44 1.42
CA GLY A 39 -16.01 -2.16 0.72
C GLY A 39 -14.68 -1.45 0.45
N ALA A 40 -13.60 -2.21 0.21
CA ALA A 40 -12.25 -1.66 0.04
C ALA A 40 -11.99 -0.99 -1.32
N TYR A 41 -12.81 -1.26 -2.34
CA TYR A 41 -12.65 -0.79 -3.72
C TYR A 41 -13.72 0.23 -4.07
N LEU A 42 -13.32 1.31 -4.76
CA LEU A 42 -14.23 2.21 -5.47
C LEU A 42 -14.50 1.71 -6.90
N GLY A 43 -13.54 1.00 -7.49
CA GLY A 43 -13.69 0.41 -8.81
C GLY A 43 -12.53 -0.53 -9.12
N HIS A 44 -12.77 -1.51 -9.99
CA HIS A 44 -11.75 -2.40 -10.51
C HIS A 44 -12.16 -2.84 -11.92
N ASP A 45 -11.24 -2.74 -12.87
CA ASP A 45 -11.43 -3.22 -14.24
C ASP A 45 -10.54 -4.44 -14.46
N LEU A 46 -11.14 -5.62 -14.27
CA LEU A 46 -10.44 -6.90 -14.38
C LEU A 46 -10.06 -7.21 -15.83
N ASP A 47 -10.88 -6.82 -16.79
CA ASP A 47 -10.60 -7.08 -18.21
C ASP A 47 -9.42 -6.24 -18.67
N PHE A 48 -9.37 -4.96 -18.27
CA PHE A 48 -8.21 -4.11 -18.51
C PHE A 48 -6.95 -4.66 -17.83
N ALA A 49 -7.04 -5.07 -16.56
CA ALA A 49 -5.89 -5.62 -15.84
C ALA A 49 -5.38 -6.92 -16.48
N LYS A 50 -6.27 -7.82 -16.89
CA LYS A 50 -5.91 -9.05 -17.62
C LYS A 50 -5.29 -8.74 -18.98
N HIS A 51 -5.79 -7.72 -19.67
CA HIS A 51 -5.20 -7.28 -20.93
C HIS A 51 -3.78 -6.75 -20.73
N GLU A 52 -3.55 -5.86 -19.75
CA GLU A 52 -2.19 -5.42 -19.39
C GLU A 52 -1.28 -6.61 -19.08
N ALA A 53 -1.80 -7.59 -18.34
CA ALA A 53 -1.08 -8.78 -17.92
C ALA A 53 -0.51 -9.61 -19.08
N THR A 54 -1.11 -9.57 -20.27
CA THR A 54 -0.63 -10.29 -21.46
C THR A 54 0.71 -9.77 -22.01
N SER A 55 1.06 -8.52 -21.67
CA SER A 55 2.22 -7.80 -22.20
C SER A 55 3.34 -7.59 -21.19
N VAL A 56 3.15 -8.08 -19.96
CA VAL A 56 4.08 -7.87 -18.86
C VAL A 56 5.34 -8.71 -19.03
N ASP A 57 6.49 -8.08 -18.81
CA ASP A 57 7.77 -8.76 -18.74
C ASP A 57 7.94 -9.44 -17.35
N LEU A 58 7.77 -10.75 -17.33
CA LEU A 58 7.92 -11.57 -16.13
C LEU A 58 9.36 -11.64 -15.60
N THR A 59 10.36 -11.15 -16.32
CA THR A 59 11.75 -11.08 -15.83
C THR A 59 12.00 -9.86 -14.93
N LYS A 60 11.06 -8.91 -14.89
CA LYS A 60 11.18 -7.68 -14.08
C LYS A 60 10.90 -7.95 -12.59
N PRO A 61 11.35 -7.07 -11.67
CA PRO A 61 11.26 -7.32 -10.22
C PRO A 61 9.84 -7.63 -9.73
N LEU A 62 8.82 -6.93 -10.23
CA LEU A 62 7.41 -7.14 -9.88
C LEU A 62 6.59 -7.69 -11.05
N GLY A 63 7.25 -8.36 -12.01
CA GLY A 63 6.63 -8.94 -13.19
C GLY A 63 5.38 -9.76 -12.84
N GLY A 64 4.22 -9.32 -13.31
CA GLY A 64 2.95 -10.03 -13.22
C GLY A 64 2.19 -9.84 -11.91
N ILE A 65 2.67 -8.98 -11.01
CA ILE A 65 2.06 -8.77 -9.69
C ILE A 65 1.02 -7.65 -9.75
N PRO A 66 -0.27 -7.92 -9.43
CA PRO A 66 -1.28 -6.88 -9.31
C PRO A 66 -1.09 -6.04 -8.05
N ILE A 67 -1.13 -4.71 -8.18
CA ILE A 67 -0.95 -3.75 -7.07
C ILE A 67 -2.16 -2.80 -7.01
N GLY A 68 -2.85 -2.78 -5.86
CA GLY A 68 -3.96 -1.88 -5.59
C GLY A 68 -3.54 -0.43 -5.44
N ILE A 69 -4.27 0.50 -6.07
CA ILE A 69 -3.88 1.92 -6.09
C ILE A 69 -4.90 2.76 -5.32
N LYS A 70 -4.46 3.48 -4.27
CA LYS A 70 -5.31 4.47 -3.60
C LYS A 70 -5.83 5.51 -4.58
N ASP A 71 -7.10 5.85 -4.47
CA ASP A 71 -7.81 6.58 -5.52
C ASP A 71 -7.40 8.06 -5.70
N ASN A 72 -6.47 8.58 -4.90
CA ASN A 72 -5.85 9.90 -5.09
C ASN A 72 -4.51 9.85 -5.83
N ILE A 73 -4.16 8.71 -6.43
CA ILE A 73 -2.99 8.52 -7.27
C ILE A 73 -3.46 8.40 -8.73
N ASN A 74 -2.89 9.19 -9.62
CA ASN A 74 -3.29 9.22 -11.03
C ASN A 74 -2.78 7.97 -11.78
N VAL A 75 -3.69 7.28 -12.46
CA VAL A 75 -3.41 6.18 -13.40
C VAL A 75 -4.07 6.55 -14.73
N ASN A 76 -3.28 6.69 -15.78
CA ASN A 76 -3.74 7.21 -17.08
C ASN A 76 -4.97 6.45 -17.59
N GLY A 77 -6.01 7.19 -17.98
CA GLY A 77 -7.28 6.67 -18.50
C GLY A 77 -8.25 6.14 -17.45
N GLN A 78 -7.85 6.03 -16.18
CA GLN A 78 -8.72 5.55 -15.11
C GLN A 78 -9.33 6.72 -14.31
N PRO A 79 -10.50 6.52 -13.67
CA PRO A 79 -11.05 7.47 -12.70
C PRO A 79 -10.04 7.79 -11.59
N CYS A 80 -10.07 9.00 -11.06
CA CYS A 80 -9.28 9.40 -9.89
C CYS A 80 -10.12 10.38 -9.07
N SER A 81 -11.06 9.81 -8.32
CA SER A 81 -12.11 10.57 -7.66
C SER A 81 -11.68 11.16 -6.32
N CYS A 82 -10.57 10.66 -5.75
CA CYS A 82 -10.17 10.96 -4.38
C CYS A 82 -11.29 10.68 -3.36
N ALA A 83 -12.14 9.67 -3.63
CA ALA A 83 -13.35 9.37 -2.89
C ALA A 83 -14.34 10.54 -2.75
N SER A 84 -14.33 11.47 -3.71
CA SER A 84 -15.19 12.66 -3.75
C SER A 84 -16.20 12.58 -4.89
N SER A 85 -17.46 12.90 -4.59
CA SER A 85 -18.50 13.07 -5.60
C SER A 85 -18.20 14.24 -6.56
N PHE A 86 -17.32 15.15 -6.16
CA PHE A 86 -16.85 16.23 -7.02
C PHE A 86 -16.07 15.71 -8.24
N LEU A 87 -15.35 14.59 -8.10
CA LEU A 87 -14.46 14.05 -9.15
C LEU A 87 -14.95 12.74 -9.77
N GLU A 88 -15.82 11.97 -9.10
CA GLU A 88 -16.27 10.61 -9.50
C GLU A 88 -16.57 10.45 -10.99
N ASN A 89 -17.27 11.42 -11.59
CA ASN A 89 -17.65 11.41 -13.01
C ASN A 89 -17.08 12.61 -13.80
N ALA A 90 -16.27 13.44 -13.17
CA ALA A 90 -15.73 14.66 -13.76
C ALA A 90 -14.24 14.54 -14.14
N TYR A 91 -13.54 13.56 -13.57
CA TYR A 91 -12.10 13.43 -13.74
C TYR A 91 -11.66 11.99 -14.06
N SER A 92 -11.14 11.81 -15.27
CA SER A 92 -10.29 10.67 -15.63
C SER A 92 -8.87 11.19 -15.76
N ALA A 93 -7.92 10.48 -15.14
CA ALA A 93 -6.53 10.92 -15.10
C ALA A 93 -5.92 10.93 -16.51
N PRO A 94 -5.42 12.07 -17.02
CA PRO A 94 -4.87 12.14 -18.38
C PRO A 94 -3.38 11.74 -18.44
N TYR A 95 -2.81 11.26 -17.33
CA TYR A 95 -1.41 10.86 -17.22
C TYR A 95 -1.22 9.89 -16.06
N ASP A 96 -0.10 9.17 -16.09
CA ASP A 96 0.34 8.34 -14.97
C ASP A 96 1.12 9.16 -13.95
N ALA A 97 0.82 8.95 -12.66
CA ALA A 97 1.74 9.31 -11.60
C ALA A 97 3.10 8.60 -11.79
N THR A 98 4.19 9.20 -11.30
CA THR A 98 5.52 8.60 -11.48
C THR A 98 5.64 7.21 -10.85
N VAL A 99 4.96 6.97 -9.73
CA VAL A 99 4.90 5.63 -9.12
C VAL A 99 4.22 4.59 -10.01
N ILE A 100 3.23 4.99 -10.81
CA ILE A 100 2.52 4.09 -11.74
C ILE A 100 3.42 3.73 -12.92
N ARG A 101 4.15 4.71 -13.48
CA ARG A 101 5.17 4.45 -14.51
C ARG A 101 6.23 3.47 -14.01
N LYS A 102 6.78 3.72 -12.81
CA LYS A 102 7.77 2.84 -12.17
C LYS A 102 7.24 1.42 -11.94
N LEU A 103 6.00 1.28 -11.48
CA LEU A 103 5.34 -0.02 -11.31
C LEU A 103 5.27 -0.78 -12.65
N ARG A 104 4.76 -0.12 -13.71
CA ARG A 104 4.68 -0.73 -15.05
C ARG A 104 6.06 -1.09 -15.62
N GLU A 105 7.06 -0.21 -15.47
CA GLU A 105 8.45 -0.46 -15.88
C GLU A 105 9.07 -1.67 -15.15
N ALA A 106 8.65 -1.91 -13.91
CA ALA A 106 9.02 -3.09 -13.12
C ALA A 106 8.13 -4.31 -13.35
N GLY A 107 7.23 -4.26 -14.35
CA GLY A 107 6.35 -5.35 -14.73
C GLY A 107 5.16 -5.57 -13.79
N ALA A 108 4.90 -4.67 -12.85
CA ALA A 108 3.68 -4.75 -12.03
C ALA A 108 2.44 -4.33 -12.83
N ILE A 109 1.26 -4.74 -12.35
CA ILE A 109 -0.04 -4.42 -12.95
C ILE A 109 -0.81 -3.52 -11.97
N PRO A 110 -0.87 -2.19 -12.20
CA PRO A 110 -1.71 -1.30 -11.39
C PRO A 110 -3.18 -1.70 -11.52
N PHE A 111 -3.76 -2.26 -10.45
CA PHE A 111 -5.06 -2.92 -10.47
C PHE A 111 -5.98 -2.39 -9.38
N GLY A 112 -7.14 -1.87 -9.76
CA GLY A 112 -8.17 -1.48 -8.80
C GLY A 112 -7.88 -0.16 -8.06
N ARG A 113 -8.97 0.52 -7.72
CA ARG A 113 -9.00 1.83 -7.07
C ARG A 113 -9.45 1.64 -5.63
N MET A 114 -8.54 1.83 -4.68
CA MET A 114 -8.84 1.63 -3.26
C MET A 114 -9.62 2.83 -2.71
N ASN A 115 -10.63 2.56 -1.89
CA ASN A 115 -11.39 3.56 -1.17
C ASN A 115 -10.52 4.28 -0.12
N MET A 116 -10.92 5.49 0.22
CA MET A 116 -10.18 6.40 1.09
C MET A 116 -11.08 7.47 1.69
N ASP A 117 -10.62 8.16 2.74
CA ASP A 117 -11.28 9.40 3.14
C ASP A 117 -11.24 10.43 1.99
N GLU A 118 -12.32 11.21 1.83
CA GLU A 118 -12.46 12.22 0.78
C GLU A 118 -11.24 13.18 0.80
N PHE A 119 -10.57 13.33 -0.35
CA PHE A 119 -9.33 14.11 -0.51
C PHE A 119 -8.22 13.80 0.50
N ALA A 120 -8.19 12.56 0.99
CA ALA A 120 -7.25 12.06 2.00
C ALA A 120 -7.42 12.68 3.41
N MET A 121 -8.51 13.40 3.65
CA MET A 121 -8.75 14.17 4.88
C MET A 121 -9.60 13.38 5.87
N GLY A 122 -8.97 12.48 6.64
CA GLY A 122 -9.67 11.73 7.68
C GLY A 122 -8.81 10.63 8.27
N SER A 123 -9.39 9.87 9.18
CA SER A 123 -8.71 8.78 9.91
C SER A 123 -9.57 7.54 10.10
N THR A 124 -10.68 7.43 9.35
CA THR A 124 -11.61 6.29 9.45
C THR A 124 -12.13 5.78 8.10
N THR A 125 -11.93 6.52 7.00
CA THR A 125 -12.51 6.24 5.67
C THR A 125 -14.04 6.37 5.64
N GLU A 126 -14.67 6.83 6.71
CA GLU A 126 -16.14 6.99 6.79
C GLU A 126 -16.65 8.22 6.04
N ASN A 127 -15.79 9.20 5.76
CA ASN A 127 -16.18 10.39 5.01
C ASN A 127 -16.04 10.23 3.48
N SER A 128 -15.65 9.04 2.99
CA SER A 128 -15.72 8.74 1.57
C SER A 128 -17.13 9.02 1.06
N ALA A 129 -17.24 9.85 0.02
CA ALA A 129 -18.52 10.19 -0.58
C ALA A 129 -19.09 9.03 -1.42
N LEU A 130 -18.27 8.02 -1.71
CA LEU A 130 -18.55 7.01 -2.74
C LEU A 130 -18.78 5.60 -2.18
N GLY A 131 -18.47 5.37 -0.90
CA GLY A 131 -18.75 4.09 -0.27
C GLY A 131 -18.10 3.96 1.10
N LYS A 132 -18.59 3.02 1.90
CA LYS A 132 -18.04 2.73 3.22
C LYS A 132 -17.06 1.56 3.15
N THR A 133 -15.88 1.73 3.76
CA THR A 133 -14.98 0.61 4.07
C THR A 133 -15.08 0.24 5.54
N VAL A 134 -15.14 -1.04 5.85
CA VAL A 134 -15.12 -1.57 7.23
C VAL A 134 -13.82 -2.31 7.54
N ASN A 135 -13.51 -2.52 8.82
CA ASN A 135 -12.33 -3.26 9.22
C ASN A 135 -12.53 -4.78 8.98
N PRO A 136 -11.62 -5.48 8.28
CA PRO A 136 -11.75 -6.93 8.05
C PRO A 136 -11.73 -7.80 9.32
N HIS A 137 -11.21 -7.28 10.45
CA HIS A 137 -11.22 -7.98 11.73
C HIS A 137 -12.51 -7.78 12.53
N ASP A 138 -13.28 -6.74 12.23
CA ASP A 138 -14.56 -6.40 12.88
C ASP A 138 -15.33 -5.39 12.01
N ALA A 139 -16.39 -5.86 11.33
CA ALA A 139 -17.18 -5.04 10.41
C ALA A 139 -17.89 -3.84 11.07
N CYS A 140 -17.99 -3.81 12.41
CA CYS A 140 -18.52 -2.66 13.16
C CYS A 140 -17.48 -1.55 13.40
N ARG A 141 -16.22 -1.75 12.99
CA ARG A 141 -15.10 -0.82 13.23
C ARG A 141 -14.57 -0.22 11.94
N ALA A 142 -13.94 0.95 12.08
CA ALA A 142 -13.24 1.60 11.00
C ALA A 142 -11.93 0.85 10.64
N PRO A 143 -11.55 0.79 9.35
CA PRO A 143 -10.25 0.29 8.90
C PRO A 143 -9.11 1.30 9.16
N GLY A 144 -9.41 2.45 9.75
CA GLY A 144 -8.52 3.60 9.80
C GLY A 144 -8.64 4.49 8.56
N GLY A 145 -7.80 5.52 8.46
CA GLY A 145 -7.80 6.44 7.33
C GLY A 145 -6.53 7.28 7.21
N SER A 146 -6.28 7.89 6.06
CA SER A 146 -7.16 7.92 4.88
C SER A 146 -6.93 6.82 3.87
N SER A 147 -5.93 5.95 4.03
CA SER A 147 -5.72 4.79 3.15
C SER A 147 -6.45 3.54 3.67
N GLY A 148 -7.67 3.68 4.19
CA GLY A 148 -8.40 2.58 4.82
C GLY A 148 -8.77 1.46 3.84
N GLY A 149 -9.20 1.80 2.61
CA GLY A 149 -9.42 0.80 1.56
C GLY A 149 -8.13 0.05 1.21
N SER A 150 -7.01 0.75 1.07
CA SER A 150 -5.70 0.13 0.79
C SER A 150 -5.30 -0.89 1.87
N ALA A 151 -5.47 -0.57 3.15
CA ALA A 151 -5.13 -1.47 4.25
C ALA A 151 -6.13 -2.63 4.38
N ALA A 152 -7.42 -2.33 4.24
CA ALA A 152 -8.48 -3.32 4.33
C ALA A 152 -8.41 -4.34 3.19
N ALA A 153 -8.04 -3.93 1.97
CA ALA A 153 -7.89 -4.82 0.83
C ALA A 153 -6.77 -5.86 1.04
N VAL A 154 -5.64 -5.42 1.60
CA VAL A 154 -4.51 -6.31 1.94
C VAL A 154 -4.91 -7.28 3.06
N ALA A 155 -5.56 -6.76 4.12
CA ALA A 155 -5.98 -7.57 5.27
C ALA A 155 -7.06 -8.61 4.92
N SER A 156 -7.93 -8.32 3.94
CA SER A 156 -8.97 -9.24 3.47
C SER A 156 -8.51 -10.16 2.33
N ASN A 157 -7.22 -10.14 1.96
CA ASN A 157 -6.66 -10.89 0.82
C ASN A 157 -7.38 -10.59 -0.51
N THR A 158 -7.89 -9.37 -0.68
CA THR A 158 -8.46 -8.90 -1.95
C THR A 158 -7.42 -8.14 -2.79
N ALA A 159 -6.27 -7.79 -2.20
CA ALA A 159 -5.07 -7.29 -2.87
C ALA A 159 -3.81 -8.06 -2.41
N ILE A 160 -2.83 -8.22 -3.30
CA ILE A 160 -1.48 -8.74 -2.93
C ILE A 160 -0.70 -7.68 -2.14
N ALA A 161 -0.66 -6.47 -2.71
CA ALA A 161 -0.10 -5.27 -2.12
C ALA A 161 -0.86 -4.07 -2.64
N THR A 162 -0.79 -2.95 -1.92
CA THR A 162 -1.41 -1.70 -2.33
C THR A 162 -0.47 -0.52 -2.12
N LEU A 163 -0.75 0.59 -2.80
CA LEU A 163 -0.20 1.90 -2.49
C LEU A 163 -1.22 2.72 -1.71
N GLY A 164 -0.72 3.53 -0.79
CA GLY A 164 -1.46 4.56 -0.08
C GLY A 164 -0.70 5.89 -0.07
N SER A 165 -1.26 6.87 0.63
CA SER A 165 -0.62 8.17 0.90
C SER A 165 -0.69 8.48 2.40
N ASP A 166 0.39 9.03 2.97
CA ASP A 166 0.51 9.38 4.39
C ASP A 166 0.88 10.86 4.51
N THR A 167 -0.04 11.65 5.06
CA THR A 167 0.17 13.07 5.39
C THR A 167 0.38 13.27 6.89
N GLY A 168 -0.43 12.60 7.71
CA GLY A 168 -0.40 12.69 9.18
C GLY A 168 -0.49 11.33 9.88
N GLY A 169 -0.23 10.23 9.19
CA GLY A 169 -0.48 8.87 9.67
C GLY A 169 -1.29 8.02 8.69
N SER A 170 -1.66 8.57 7.54
CA SER A 170 -2.69 8.00 6.66
C SER A 170 -2.31 6.68 5.94
N ILE A 171 -1.09 6.17 6.11
CA ILE A 171 -0.70 4.78 5.77
C ILE A 171 -0.53 3.96 7.05
N ARG A 172 0.22 4.49 8.02
CA ARG A 172 0.61 3.75 9.24
C ARG A 172 -0.56 3.44 10.16
N GLN A 173 -1.51 4.36 10.32
CA GLN A 173 -2.68 4.17 11.16
C GLN A 173 -3.65 3.14 10.58
N PRO A 174 -4.02 3.17 9.28
CA PRO A 174 -4.79 2.09 8.67
C PRO A 174 -4.08 0.74 8.76
N ALA A 175 -2.76 0.71 8.52
CA ALA A 175 -1.98 -0.51 8.64
C ALA A 175 -2.03 -1.11 10.06
N SER A 176 -1.92 -0.25 11.09
CA SER A 176 -2.10 -0.67 12.49
C SER A 176 -3.51 -1.19 12.78
N HIS A 177 -4.56 -0.56 12.23
CA HIS A 177 -5.95 -0.95 12.49
C HIS A 177 -6.35 -2.25 11.77
N CYS A 178 -5.82 -2.47 10.56
CA CYS A 178 -6.08 -3.67 9.77
C CYS A 178 -5.04 -4.78 9.96
N GLY A 179 -4.04 -4.58 10.82
CA GLY A 179 -3.03 -5.61 11.12
C GLY A 179 -2.13 -5.98 9.95
N VAL A 180 -1.74 -4.99 9.14
CA VAL A 180 -0.85 -5.16 7.97
C VAL A 180 0.41 -4.32 8.11
N VAL A 181 1.39 -4.53 7.23
CA VAL A 181 2.58 -3.67 7.14
C VAL A 181 2.23 -2.44 6.32
N GLY A 182 2.55 -1.25 6.83
CA GLY A 182 2.38 0.00 6.11
C GLY A 182 3.56 0.93 6.37
N LEU A 183 4.20 1.39 5.30
CA LEU A 183 5.44 2.16 5.39
C LEU A 183 5.27 3.54 4.75
N LYS A 184 5.51 4.60 5.53
CA LYS A 184 5.76 5.94 5.00
C LYS A 184 7.26 6.18 4.91
N PRO A 185 7.86 6.28 3.71
CA PRO A 185 9.29 6.54 3.59
C PRO A 185 9.63 7.99 3.96
N SER A 186 10.93 8.31 3.89
CA SER A 186 11.42 9.68 4.01
C SER A 186 10.73 10.60 2.98
N TYR A 187 10.44 11.84 3.38
CA TYR A 187 9.91 12.84 2.45
C TYR A 187 10.90 13.07 1.29
N GLY A 188 10.38 13.09 0.07
CA GLY A 188 11.16 13.14 -1.17
C GLY A 188 11.79 11.81 -1.64
N ARG A 189 11.69 10.70 -0.88
CA ARG A 189 12.16 9.37 -1.35
C ARG A 189 11.37 8.81 -2.53
N ILE A 190 10.07 9.09 -2.56
CA ILE A 190 9.16 8.77 -3.65
C ILE A 190 8.65 10.09 -4.22
N SER A 191 8.50 10.14 -5.55
CA SER A 191 7.92 11.29 -6.24
C SER A 191 6.45 11.49 -5.88
N ARG A 192 6.06 12.74 -5.71
CA ARG A 192 4.67 13.16 -5.52
C ARG A 192 4.00 13.57 -6.84
N TYR A 193 4.70 13.49 -7.98
CA TYR A 193 4.11 13.78 -9.28
C TYR A 193 2.97 12.80 -9.59
N GLY A 194 1.76 13.35 -9.77
CA GLY A 194 0.53 12.59 -9.98
C GLY A 194 -0.16 12.08 -8.70
N LEU A 195 0.34 12.45 -7.52
CA LEU A 195 -0.44 12.39 -6.28
C LEU A 195 -1.34 13.64 -6.21
N VAL A 196 -2.66 13.47 -6.04
CA VAL A 196 -3.54 14.59 -5.73
C VAL A 196 -3.18 15.10 -4.34
N ALA A 197 -2.64 16.33 -4.30
CA ALA A 197 -2.04 16.90 -3.10
C ALA A 197 -3.10 17.22 -2.04
N PHE A 198 -2.77 16.92 -0.78
CA PHE A 198 -3.48 17.40 0.39
C PHE A 198 -2.63 18.44 1.12
N ALA A 199 -1.42 18.06 1.57
CA ALA A 199 -0.46 18.96 2.17
C ALA A 199 0.95 18.69 1.62
N SER A 200 1.34 19.47 0.61
CA SER A 200 2.56 19.26 -0.18
C SER A 200 3.87 19.08 0.61
N SER A 201 3.99 19.68 1.80
CA SER A 201 5.18 19.55 2.65
C SER A 201 5.20 18.28 3.52
N LEU A 202 4.13 17.50 3.50
CA LEU A 202 3.92 16.33 4.37
C LEU A 202 3.61 15.06 3.58
N ASP A 203 2.84 15.20 2.49
CA ASP A 203 2.36 14.08 1.68
C ASP A 203 3.50 13.16 1.24
N GLN A 204 3.31 11.86 1.42
CA GLN A 204 4.19 10.87 0.82
C GLN A 204 3.44 9.59 0.47
N ILE A 205 3.68 9.04 -0.73
CA ILE A 205 3.18 7.72 -1.13
C ILE A 205 3.95 6.63 -0.36
N GLY A 206 3.33 5.48 -0.14
CA GLY A 206 4.02 4.32 0.43
C GLY A 206 3.23 3.02 0.28
N PRO A 207 3.89 1.87 0.43
CA PRO A 207 3.26 0.57 0.27
C PRO A 207 2.50 0.13 1.53
N LEU A 208 1.46 -0.67 1.31
CA LEU A 208 0.83 -1.52 2.32
C LEU A 208 0.84 -2.97 1.83
N THR A 209 1.30 -3.88 2.68
CA THR A 209 1.59 -5.29 2.34
C THR A 209 1.35 -6.22 3.52
N ARG A 210 1.37 -7.54 3.27
CA ARG A 210 1.24 -8.56 4.32
C ARG A 210 2.56 -8.82 5.06
N SER A 211 3.70 -8.63 4.40
CA SER A 211 5.03 -8.86 4.97
C SER A 211 5.95 -7.65 4.82
N VAL A 212 6.98 -7.57 5.68
CA VAL A 212 8.03 -6.53 5.61
C VAL A 212 8.84 -6.67 4.32
N GLU A 213 9.11 -7.90 3.88
CA GLU A 213 9.80 -8.19 2.62
C GLU A 213 9.03 -7.65 1.41
N ASP A 214 7.72 -7.88 1.34
CA ASP A 214 6.88 -7.35 0.25
C ASP A 214 6.89 -5.82 0.24
N ALA A 215 6.89 -5.16 1.42
CA ALA A 215 6.98 -3.71 1.50
C ALA A 215 8.32 -3.19 0.96
N ALA A 216 9.43 -3.88 1.26
CA ALA A 216 10.76 -3.55 0.76
C ALA A 216 10.86 -3.73 -0.77
N LEU A 217 10.32 -4.83 -1.31
CA LEU A 217 10.27 -5.10 -2.76
C LEU A 217 9.50 -4.01 -3.51
N VAL A 218 8.32 -3.63 -3.00
CA VAL A 218 7.54 -2.54 -3.61
C VAL A 218 8.27 -1.20 -3.48
N LEU A 219 8.87 -0.93 -2.32
CA LEU A 219 9.61 0.32 -2.09
C LEU A 219 10.81 0.47 -3.03
N ASN A 220 11.56 -0.60 -3.29
CA ASN A 220 12.67 -0.62 -4.26
C ASN A 220 12.24 -0.14 -5.64
N VAL A 221 11.02 -0.49 -6.07
CA VAL A 221 10.48 -0.10 -7.38
C VAL A 221 10.04 1.36 -7.41
N ILE A 222 9.26 1.79 -6.40
CA ILE A 222 8.60 3.10 -6.45
C ILE A 222 9.49 4.27 -5.97
N ALA A 223 10.58 3.98 -5.25
CA ALA A 223 11.53 4.99 -4.79
C ALA A 223 12.42 5.54 -5.91
N GLY A 224 12.97 6.73 -5.69
CA GLY A 224 14.00 7.35 -6.53
C GLY A 224 13.65 8.76 -6.99
N HIS A 225 14.68 9.46 -7.49
CA HIS A 225 14.55 10.82 -8.01
C HIS A 225 13.60 10.87 -9.21
N ASP A 226 12.84 11.96 -9.30
CA ASP A 226 11.97 12.27 -10.43
C ASP A 226 12.13 13.75 -10.84
N PRO A 227 12.57 14.05 -12.08
CA PRO A 227 12.68 15.43 -12.54
C PRO A 227 11.33 16.18 -12.59
N ALA A 228 10.20 15.47 -12.62
CA ALA A 228 8.86 16.08 -12.59
C ALA A 228 8.42 16.52 -11.17
N ASP A 229 9.16 16.14 -10.13
CA ASP A 229 8.95 16.56 -8.74
C ASP A 229 10.19 17.25 -8.18
N SER A 230 10.11 18.58 -8.04
CA SER A 230 11.19 19.42 -7.51
C SER A 230 11.55 19.12 -6.04
N THR A 231 10.71 18.37 -5.32
CA THR A 231 10.95 17.96 -3.93
C THR A 231 11.49 16.53 -3.81
N SER A 232 11.57 15.78 -4.92
CA SER A 232 12.16 14.45 -4.91
C SER A 232 13.67 14.53 -4.68
N LEU A 233 14.17 13.65 -3.81
CA LEU A 233 15.58 13.64 -3.42
C LEU A 233 16.45 13.13 -4.56
N LYS A 234 17.48 13.90 -4.91
CA LYS A 234 18.58 13.46 -5.80
C LYS A 234 19.59 12.63 -5.02
N GLN A 235 19.15 11.46 -4.57
CA GLN A 235 19.97 10.51 -3.82
C GLN A 235 19.76 9.11 -4.38
N ASP A 236 20.82 8.30 -4.31
CA ASP A 236 20.73 6.90 -4.66
C ASP A 236 19.69 6.18 -3.78
N VAL A 237 19.03 5.21 -4.38
CA VAL A 237 18.07 4.34 -3.70
C VAL A 237 18.84 3.12 -3.22
N PRO A 238 19.00 2.92 -1.90
CA PRO A 238 19.58 1.68 -1.39
C PRO A 238 18.62 0.53 -1.70
N ASP A 239 19.14 -0.69 -1.76
CA ASP A 239 18.29 -1.87 -1.81
C ASP A 239 17.67 -2.10 -0.42
N PHE A 240 16.36 -1.89 -0.31
CA PHE A 240 15.62 -2.05 0.94
C PHE A 240 15.42 -3.51 1.36
N THR A 241 15.77 -4.47 0.51
CA THR A 241 15.76 -5.91 0.84
C THR A 241 17.07 -6.38 1.47
N GLU A 242 18.15 -5.60 1.34
CA GLU A 242 19.42 -5.92 1.98
C GLU A 242 19.29 -5.91 3.51
N GLY A 243 19.78 -6.96 4.15
CA GLY A 243 19.86 -7.09 5.60
C GLY A 243 18.54 -7.38 6.32
N LEU A 244 17.44 -7.67 5.62
CA LEU A 244 16.16 -8.02 6.26
C LEU A 244 16.25 -9.24 7.21
N SER A 245 17.22 -10.12 6.97
CA SER A 245 17.43 -11.36 7.74
C SER A 245 18.60 -11.28 8.73
N ASP A 246 19.28 -10.14 8.85
CA ASP A 246 20.50 -10.00 9.65
C ASP A 246 20.22 -9.97 11.17
N GLY A 247 18.95 -9.82 11.56
CA GLY A 247 18.54 -9.63 12.94
C GLY A 247 18.86 -8.23 13.46
N ILE A 248 18.78 -8.05 14.78
CA ILE A 248 18.83 -6.72 15.43
C ILE A 248 19.82 -6.65 16.59
N GLN A 249 20.75 -7.60 16.68
CA GLN A 249 21.75 -7.65 17.75
C GLN A 249 22.59 -6.36 17.78
N GLY A 250 22.61 -5.67 18.93
CA GLY A 250 23.32 -4.41 19.13
C GLY A 250 22.63 -3.17 18.54
N MET A 251 21.44 -3.31 17.97
CA MET A 251 20.66 -2.18 17.45
C MET A 251 20.12 -1.34 18.60
N LYS A 252 20.35 -0.02 18.58
CA LYS A 252 19.87 0.90 19.62
C LYS A 252 18.49 1.43 19.28
N LEU A 253 17.52 1.18 20.16
CA LEU A 253 16.12 1.57 19.98
C LEU A 253 15.73 2.66 20.98
N GLY A 254 15.41 3.85 20.48
CA GLY A 254 14.89 4.94 21.30
C GLY A 254 13.43 4.71 21.69
N LEU A 255 13.12 4.85 22.98
CA LEU A 255 11.75 4.85 23.51
C LEU A 255 11.40 6.25 24.04
N PRO A 256 10.79 7.13 23.21
CA PRO A 256 10.39 8.46 23.63
C PRO A 256 9.33 8.38 24.73
N LYS A 257 9.53 9.09 25.84
CA LYS A 257 8.63 9.03 27.00
C LYS A 257 7.22 9.55 26.66
N GLU A 258 7.15 10.48 25.72
CA GLU A 258 5.93 11.14 25.25
C GLU A 258 4.98 10.15 24.54
N TYR A 259 5.49 9.07 23.94
CA TYR A 259 4.65 8.02 23.32
C TYR A 259 3.92 7.15 24.36
N PHE A 260 4.29 7.29 25.63
CA PHE A 260 3.82 6.47 26.74
C PHE A 260 3.02 7.27 27.79
N GLY A 261 2.54 8.47 27.41
CA GLY A 261 1.67 9.30 28.24
C GLY A 261 0.22 8.81 28.30
N ASP A 262 -0.66 9.58 28.96
CA ASP A 262 -2.02 9.16 29.32
C ASP A 262 -2.97 8.89 28.14
N GLY A 263 -2.61 9.31 26.92
CA GLY A 263 -3.42 9.12 25.71
C GLY A 263 -3.40 7.71 25.13
N ILE A 264 -2.51 6.83 25.60
CA ILE A 264 -2.41 5.45 25.11
C ILE A 264 -3.39 4.53 25.84
N HIS A 265 -4.14 3.73 25.08
CA HIS A 265 -5.00 2.71 25.68
C HIS A 265 -4.16 1.62 26.38
N PRO A 266 -4.52 1.15 27.59
CA PRO A 266 -3.72 0.17 28.34
C PRO A 266 -3.41 -1.12 27.57
N ALA A 267 -4.36 -1.64 26.80
CA ALA A 267 -4.15 -2.83 25.97
C ALA A 267 -3.12 -2.61 24.85
N VAL A 268 -3.02 -1.41 24.28
CA VAL A 268 -1.99 -1.06 23.29
C VAL A 268 -0.64 -0.96 23.97
N ARG A 269 -0.61 -0.33 25.15
CA ARG A 269 0.60 -0.22 25.97
C ARG A 269 1.20 -1.59 26.29
N GLU A 270 0.37 -2.53 26.73
CA GLU A 270 0.80 -3.90 27.05
C GLU A 270 1.44 -4.60 25.83
N LYS A 271 0.86 -4.45 24.64
CA LYS A 271 1.43 -5.03 23.41
C LYS A 271 2.77 -4.41 23.04
N ILE A 272 2.92 -3.10 23.18
CA ILE A 272 4.21 -2.43 22.94
C ILE A 272 5.25 -2.91 23.95
N ASP A 273 4.92 -2.98 25.24
CA ASP A 273 5.85 -3.46 26.27
C ASP A 273 6.28 -4.91 26.02
N HIS A 274 5.37 -5.77 25.54
CA HIS A 274 5.70 -7.12 25.12
C HIS A 274 6.65 -7.13 23.91
N THR A 275 6.41 -6.30 22.90
CA THR A 275 7.29 -6.17 21.73
C THR A 275 8.67 -5.65 22.13
N VAL A 276 8.77 -4.64 23.00
CA VAL A 276 10.06 -4.13 23.50
C VAL A 276 10.86 -5.22 24.20
N LYS A 277 10.22 -6.03 25.06
CA LYS A 277 10.88 -7.18 25.70
C LYS A 277 11.38 -8.21 24.67
N GLY A 278 10.57 -8.49 23.64
CA GLY A 278 10.96 -9.38 22.55
C GLY A 278 12.16 -8.86 21.76
N LEU A 279 12.18 -7.58 21.42
CA LEU A 279 13.30 -6.93 20.72
C LEU A 279 14.58 -6.95 21.58
N ASN A 280 14.47 -6.69 22.87
CA ASN A 280 15.61 -6.78 23.79
C ASN A 280 16.14 -8.22 23.93
N ALA A 281 15.25 -9.21 24.02
CA ALA A 281 15.64 -10.62 24.03
C ALA A 281 16.31 -11.07 22.72
N ALA A 282 15.97 -10.43 21.59
CA ALA A 282 16.62 -10.61 20.29
C ALA A 282 17.92 -9.81 20.12
N GLY A 283 18.38 -9.12 21.18
CA GLY A 283 19.69 -8.48 21.24
C GLY A 283 19.71 -6.98 20.98
N ALA A 284 18.56 -6.31 20.84
CA ALA A 284 18.51 -4.85 20.73
C ALA A 284 18.75 -4.17 22.10
N GLU A 285 19.38 -2.99 22.06
CA GLU A 285 19.68 -2.10 23.20
C GLU A 285 18.65 -0.98 23.37
#